data_AF-A0A380GWN8-F1
#
_entry.id   AF-A0A380GWN8-F1
#
_cell.length_a   1.000
_cell.length_b   1.000
_cell.length_c   1.000
_cell.angle_alpha   90.00
_cell.angle_beta   90.00
_cell.angle_gamma   90.00
#
_symmetry.space_group_name_H-M   'P 1'
#
loop_
_entity.id
_entity.type
_entity.pdbx_description
1 polymer ?
#
loop_
_entity_poly.entity_id
_entity_poly.type
_entity_poly.pdbx_seq_one_letter_code
_entity_poly.pdbx_strand_id
1 'polypeptide(L)'
;MMGRKILAVILGIITLVTAWSTIHMFVALAHTDSYLKLGYAPLPIQLENPNSTVIIVSAIVYAVMTIVFALITLKLAKPKK
;
A
#
# COMPACT_ATOMS: atom_id res chain seq x y z
N MET A 1 -23.62 -13.15 8.10
CA MET A 1 -22.83 -13.57 6.92
C MET A 1 -22.54 -12.44 5.92
N MET A 2 -23.45 -11.49 5.70
CA MET A 2 -23.28 -10.36 4.75
C MET A 2 -22.14 -9.40 5.15
N GLY A 3 -22.08 -8.97 6.42
CA GLY A 3 -21.10 -7.97 6.89
C GLY A 3 -19.64 -8.38 6.74
N ARG A 4 -19.32 -9.67 6.95
CA ARG A 4 -17.94 -10.19 6.78
C ARG A 4 -17.49 -10.18 5.32
N LYS A 5 -18.40 -10.41 4.38
CA LYS A 5 -18.12 -10.34 2.93
C LYS A 5 -17.83 -8.90 2.50
N ILE A 6 -18.66 -7.95 2.95
CA ILE A 6 -18.46 -6.51 2.67
C ILE A 6 -17.12 -6.04 3.23
N LEU A 7 -16.79 -6.44 4.47
CA LEU A 7 -15.51 -6.08 5.09
C LEU A 7 -14.30 -6.62 4.32
N ALA A 8 -14.39 -7.87 3.83
CA ALA A 8 -13.34 -8.48 3.02
C ALA A 8 -13.16 -7.76 1.68
N VAL A 9 -14.24 -7.31 1.04
CA VAL A 9 -14.19 -6.53 -0.20
C VAL A 9 -13.53 -5.17 0.04
N ILE A 10 -13.93 -4.44 1.09
CA ILE A 10 -13.34 -3.13 1.43
C ILE A 10 -11.84 -3.28 1.73
N LEU A 11 -11.46 -4.27 2.54
CA LEU A 11 -10.05 -4.57 2.82
C LEU A 11 -9.27 -4.96 1.57
N GLY A 12 -9.88 -5.71 0.64
CA GLY A 12 -9.28 -6.05 -0.64
C GLY A 12 -8.99 -4.81 -1.49
N ILE A 13 -9.93 -3.88 -1.59
CA ILE A 13 -9.75 -2.61 -2.31
C ILE A 13 -8.62 -1.79 -1.67
N ILE A 14 -8.63 -1.65 -0.34
CA ILE A 14 -7.56 -0.94 0.39
C ILE A 14 -6.20 -1.59 0.12
N THR A 15 -6.14 -2.92 0.14
CA THR A 15 -4.89 -3.67 -0.14
C THR A 15 -4.39 -3.39 -1.55
N LEU A 16 -5.27 -3.37 -2.56
CA LEU A 16 -4.89 -3.05 -3.94
C LEU A 16 -4.38 -1.62 -4.10
N VAL A 17 -5.05 -0.65 -3.48
CA VAL A 17 -4.61 0.76 -3.49
C VAL A 17 -3.24 0.92 -2.81
N THR A 18 -3.05 0.24 -1.68
CA THR A 18 -1.77 0.25 -0.96
C THR A 18 -0.64 -0.39 -1.80
N ALA A 19 -0.94 -1.50 -2.48
CA ALA A 19 0.02 -2.17 -3.38
C ALA A 19 0.42 -1.25 -4.54
N TRP A 20 -0.54 -0.54 -5.14
CA TRP A 20 -0.27 0.42 -6.21
C TRP A 20 0.64 1.57 -5.73
N SER A 21 0.35 2.14 -4.57
CA SER A 21 1.20 3.18 -3.97
C SER A 21 2.61 2.68 -3.69
N THR A 22 2.76 1.43 -3.23
CA THR A 22 4.06 0.78 -3.01
C THR A 22 4.87 0.68 -4.31
N ILE A 23 4.24 0.25 -5.41
CA ILE A 23 4.89 0.17 -6.73
C ILE A 23 5.38 1.56 -7.19
N HIS A 24 4.53 2.59 -7.05
CA HIS A 24 4.92 3.97 -7.38
C HIS A 24 6.14 4.44 -6.59
N MET A 25 6.28 4.06 -5.32
CA MET A 25 7.48 4.40 -4.53
C MET A 25 8.73 3.70 -5.06
N PHE A 26 8.64 2.43 -5.45
CA PHE A 26 9.77 1.72 -6.07
C PHE A 26 10.15 2.33 -7.42
N VAL A 27 9.19 2.74 -8.23
CA VAL A 27 9.46 3.43 -9.51
C VAL A 27 10.09 4.81 -9.28
N ALA A 28 9.69 5.50 -8.20
CA ALA A 28 10.26 6.80 -7.84
C ALA A 28 11.74 6.71 -7.45
N LEU A 29 12.20 5.58 -6.90
CA LEU A 29 13.62 5.34 -6.64
C LEU A 29 14.47 5.37 -7.93
N ALA A 30 13.90 5.02 -9.07
CA ALA A 30 14.58 5.08 -10.36
C ALA A 30 14.61 6.49 -10.99
N HIS A 31 13.88 7.45 -10.40
CA HIS A 31 13.73 8.81 -10.93
C HIS A 31 14.11 9.89 -9.89
N THR A 32 14.96 9.56 -8.93
CA THR A 32 15.38 10.48 -7.84
C THR A 32 16.15 11.69 -8.32
N ASP A 33 16.61 11.69 -9.57
CA ASP A 33 17.30 12.83 -10.20
C ASP A 33 16.33 13.93 -10.69
N SER A 34 15.02 13.69 -10.62
CA SER A 34 13.96 14.61 -11.02
C SER A 34 13.12 15.08 -9.83
N TYR A 35 12.38 16.18 -10.00
CA TYR A 35 11.40 16.61 -9.01
C TYR A 35 10.32 15.53 -8.82
N LEU A 36 10.23 14.96 -7.62
CA LEU A 36 9.29 13.89 -7.30
C LEU A 36 8.20 14.37 -6.34
N LYS A 37 6.96 13.98 -6.64
CA LYS A 37 5.83 14.11 -5.72
C LYS A 37 5.27 12.71 -5.44
N LEU A 38 5.40 12.25 -4.20
CA LEU A 38 5.04 10.90 -3.78
C LEU A 38 3.79 10.89 -2.91
N GLY A 39 2.75 10.21 -3.37
CA GLY A 39 1.51 9.98 -2.62
C GLY A 39 1.49 8.62 -1.94
N TYR A 40 1.14 8.61 -0.65
CA TYR A 40 1.14 7.44 0.22
C TYR A 40 -0.28 6.92 0.46
N ALA A 41 -0.96 6.41 -0.56
CA ALA A 41 -2.35 5.95 -0.42
C ALA A 41 -2.41 4.59 0.31
N PRO A 42 -3.33 4.37 1.28
CA PRO A 42 -4.56 5.13 1.53
C PRO A 42 -4.41 6.33 2.49
N LEU A 43 -3.20 6.61 3.00
CA LEU A 43 -2.98 7.77 3.85
C LEU A 43 -3.01 9.06 2.99
N PRO A 44 -3.61 10.16 3.45
CA PRO A 44 -3.61 11.44 2.73
C PRO A 44 -2.27 12.17 2.91
N ILE A 45 -1.16 11.44 2.84
CA ILE A 45 0.19 11.98 3.01
C ILE A 45 0.82 12.08 1.63
N GLN A 46 1.38 13.26 1.35
CA GLN A 46 2.16 13.51 0.15
C GLN A 46 3.51 14.08 0.57
N LEU A 47 4.58 13.58 -0.03
CA LEU A 47 5.92 14.12 0.15
C LEU A 47 6.37 14.78 -1.15
N GLU A 48 6.88 16.00 -1.05
CA GLU A 48 7.48 16.74 -2.15
C GLU A 48 8.99 16.69 -2.01
N ASN A 49 9.66 16.25 -3.09
CA ASN A 49 11.09 16.03 -3.19
C ASN A 49 11.72 15.29 -1.99
N PRO A 50 11.17 14.12 -1.56
CA PRO A 50 11.76 13.36 -0.47
C PRO A 50 13.13 12.79 -0.87
N ASN A 51 14.07 12.79 0.08
CA ASN A 51 15.37 12.13 -0.08
C ASN A 51 15.19 10.63 -0.36
N SER A 52 16.04 10.04 -1.20
CA SER A 52 16.05 8.62 -1.56
C SER A 52 15.94 7.69 -0.35
N THR A 53 16.62 8.00 0.76
CA THR A 53 16.52 7.22 2.01
C THR A 53 15.08 7.17 2.54
N VAL A 54 14.36 8.29 2.51
CA VAL A 54 12.96 8.37 2.95
C VAL A 54 12.07 7.54 2.03
N ILE A 55 12.32 7.58 0.72
CA ILE A 55 11.57 6.77 -0.26
C ILE A 55 11.77 5.28 0.01
N ILE A 56 13.02 4.83 0.21
CA ILE A 56 13.35 3.42 0.50
C ILE A 56 12.67 2.95 1.79
N VAL A 57 12.85 3.69 2.89
CA VAL A 57 12.25 3.33 4.18
C VAL A 57 10.73 3.24 4.06
N SER A 58 10.11 4.22 3.38
CA SER A 58 8.67 4.23 3.22
C SER A 58 8.18 3.08 2.34
N ALA A 59 8.89 2.75 1.26
CA ALA A 59 8.57 1.63 0.38
C ALA A 59 8.62 0.29 1.13
N ILE A 60 9.61 0.09 2.01
CA ILE A 60 9.71 -1.11 2.85
C ILE A 60 8.53 -1.20 3.82
N VAL A 61 8.21 -0.10 4.51
CA VAL A 61 7.06 -0.04 5.44
C VAL A 61 5.76 -0.36 4.70
N TYR A 62 5.55 0.25 3.54
CA TYR A 62 4.36 0.01 2.71
C TYR A 62 4.28 -1.42 2.17
N ALA A 63 5.41 -2.02 1.79
CA ALA A 63 5.46 -3.41 1.37
C ALA A 63 5.05 -4.36 2.52
N VAL A 64 5.58 -4.14 3.72
CA VAL A 64 5.22 -4.93 4.92
C VAL A 64 3.73 -4.78 5.23
N MET A 65 3.21 -3.55 5.22
CA MET A 65 1.78 -3.30 5.44
C MET A 65 0.89 -3.99 4.39
N THR A 66 1.29 -3.93 3.12
CA THR A 66 0.56 -4.57 2.02
C THR A 66 0.50 -6.09 2.21
N ILE A 67 1.60 -6.72 2.61
CA ILE A 67 1.64 -8.16 2.91
C ILE A 67 0.70 -8.50 4.07
N VAL A 68 0.74 -7.72 5.15
CA VAL A 68 -0.14 -7.92 6.31
C VAL A 68 -1.62 -7.81 5.91
N PHE A 69 -1.99 -6.76 5.16
CA PHE A 69 -3.36 -6.59 4.69
C PHE A 69 -3.79 -7.70 3.72
N ALA A 70 -2.91 -8.17 2.84
CA ALA A 70 -3.18 -9.31 1.97
C ALA A 70 -3.46 -10.59 2.78
N LEU A 71 -2.65 -10.87 3.81
CA LEU A 71 -2.86 -12.04 4.69
C LEU A 71 -4.18 -11.96 5.45
N ILE A 72 -4.54 -10.78 5.96
CA ILE A 72 -5.82 -10.55 6.65
C ILE A 72 -6.99 -10.73 5.67
N THR A 73 -6.88 -10.14 4.48
CA THR A 73 -7.91 -10.25 3.43
C THR A 73 -8.12 -11.70 3.02
N LEU A 74 -7.05 -12.48 2.82
CA LEU A 74 -7.14 -13.91 2.52
C LEU A 74 -7.79 -14.72 3.65
N LYS A 75 -7.45 -14.44 4.92
CA LYS A 75 -8.09 -15.08 6.09
C LYS A 75 -9.58 -14.75 6.18
N LEU A 76 -9.98 -13.51 5.86
CA LEU A 76 -11.38 -13.09 5.88
C LEU A 76 -12.19 -13.67 4.72
N ALA A 77 -11.57 -13.81 3.54
CA ALA A 77 -12.17 -14.36 2.34
C ALA A 77 -12.39 -15.88 2.43
N LYS A 78 -11.58 -16.61 3.20
CA LYS A 78 -11.80 -18.06 3.40
C LYS A 78 -13.14 -18.31 4.12
N PRO A 79 -14.03 -19.15 3.54
CA PRO A 79 -15.23 -19.58 4.25
C PRO A 79 -14.81 -20.29 5.54
N LYS A 80 -15.45 -19.93 6.66
CA LYS A 80 -15.33 -20.72 7.90
C LYS A 80 -15.88 -22.11 7.54
N LYS A 81 -15.01 -23.13 7.49
CA LYS A 81 -15.44 -24.53 7.50
C LYS A 81 -16.20 -24.80 8.80
#